data_AF-A0A0D8DM12-F1
#
_entry.id   AF-A0A0D8DM12-F1
#
_cell.length_a   1.000
_cell.length_b   1.000
_cell.length_c   1.000
_cell.angle_alpha   90.00
_cell.angle_beta   90.00
_cell.angle_gamma   90.00
#
_symmetry.space_group_name_H-M   'P 1'
#
loop_
_entity.id
_entity.type
_entity.pdbx_description
1 polymer ?
#
loop_
_entity_poly.entity_id
_entity_poly.type
_entity_poly.pdbx_seq_one_letter_code
_entity_poly.pdbx_strand_id
1 'polypeptide(L)'
;MFDVEERKNYFMALGRINNRNIKDTIDSISNIDGLIINSYWLKSGSIVMEGYFHHNKLQEFSNIILSQIVQAKNINKILLRPVKSIYANIRNSCQNFKNIVISIKYDEFNNARVAQLLKNTDTIAQLIDNYPVNNKFRIILYSNDDLTKYDGINIISREDGIYTTKIEDDFLAILGKKTFESRISWQYSFIYEKMGRIYASFLIPDYRAREYIDMIIASQMEIKRMDLVTIENYSNINEN
;
A
#
# COMPACT_ATOMS: atom_id res chain seq x y z
N MET A 1 -12.22 7.46 -24.18
CA MET A 1 -11.87 6.17 -24.80
C MET A 1 -10.96 5.45 -23.83
N PHE A 2 -11.25 4.20 -23.48
CA PHE A 2 -10.37 3.40 -22.63
C PHE A 2 -9.34 2.70 -23.51
N ASP A 3 -8.10 2.65 -23.05
CA ASP A 3 -7.08 1.75 -23.61
C ASP A 3 -7.24 0.39 -22.93
N VAL A 4 -7.46 -0.67 -23.71
CA VAL A 4 -7.81 -2.00 -23.19
C VAL A 4 -6.73 -3.00 -23.57
N GLU A 5 -6.17 -3.66 -22.57
CA GLU A 5 -5.16 -4.69 -22.69
C GLU A 5 -5.68 -6.01 -22.13
N GLU A 6 -5.57 -7.09 -22.91
CA GLU A 6 -5.87 -8.43 -22.44
C GLU A 6 -4.68 -8.99 -21.64
N ARG A 7 -4.95 -9.44 -20.41
CA ARG A 7 -4.01 -10.19 -19.57
C ARG A 7 -4.51 -11.62 -19.44
N LYS A 8 -3.64 -12.52 -19.00
CA LYS A 8 -3.93 -13.97 -18.93
C LYS A 8 -5.29 -14.32 -18.28
N ASN A 9 -5.68 -13.60 -17.23
CA ASN A 9 -6.86 -13.92 -16.42
C ASN A 9 -7.91 -12.78 -16.38
N TYR A 10 -7.68 -11.64 -17.03
CA TYR A 10 -8.57 -10.48 -16.96
C TYR A 10 -8.24 -9.43 -18.03
N PHE A 11 -9.13 -8.46 -18.23
CA PHE A 11 -8.88 -7.30 -19.07
C PHE A 11 -8.51 -6.09 -18.20
N MET A 12 -7.43 -5.40 -18.57
CA MET A 12 -7.05 -4.14 -17.97
C MET A 12 -7.54 -3.00 -18.85
N ALA A 13 -8.34 -2.10 -18.30
CA ALA A 13 -8.80 -0.90 -18.99
C ALA A 13 -8.23 0.34 -18.31
N LEU A 14 -7.61 1.23 -19.08
CA LEU A 14 -7.03 2.48 -18.61
C LEU A 14 -7.84 3.66 -19.10
N GLY A 15 -8.23 4.52 -18.16
CA GLY A 15 -8.98 5.73 -18.43
C GLY A 15 -8.52 6.87 -17.54
N ARG A 16 -8.59 8.09 -18.05
CA ARG A 16 -8.34 9.31 -17.28
C ARG A 16 -9.62 9.78 -16.60
N ILE A 17 -9.53 10.16 -15.33
CA ILE A 17 -10.61 10.89 -14.65
C ILE A 17 -10.53 12.34 -15.11
N ASN A 18 -11.40 12.71 -16.06
CA ASN A 18 -11.46 14.07 -16.61
C ASN A 18 -12.26 15.03 -15.73
N ASN A 19 -13.10 14.51 -14.83
CA ASN A 19 -13.88 15.34 -13.92
C ASN A 19 -12.98 15.82 -12.76
N ARG A 20 -12.67 17.11 -12.77
CA ARG A 20 -11.81 17.75 -11.75
C ARG A 20 -12.36 17.58 -10.34
N ASN A 21 -13.67 17.70 -10.13
CA ASN A 21 -14.26 17.55 -8.79
C ASN A 21 -14.09 16.13 -8.26
N ILE A 22 -14.25 15.11 -9.11
CA ILE A 22 -14.01 13.71 -8.71
C ILE A 22 -12.53 13.51 -8.36
N LYS A 23 -11.62 14.06 -9.18
CA LYS A 23 -10.19 13.98 -8.92
C LYS A 23 -9.83 14.66 -7.59
N ASP A 24 -10.28 15.89 -7.37
CA ASP A 24 -9.99 16.66 -6.15
C ASP A 24 -10.54 15.96 -4.90
N THR A 25 -11.72 15.32 -5.00
CA THR A 25 -12.27 14.47 -3.94
C THR A 25 -11.40 13.23 -3.67
N ILE A 26 -10.97 12.51 -4.71
CA ILE A 26 -10.09 11.34 -4.55
C ILE A 26 -8.75 11.76 -3.93
N ASP A 27 -8.15 12.85 -4.41
CA ASP A 27 -6.88 13.37 -3.91
C ASP A 27 -7.01 13.82 -2.43
N SER A 28 -8.12 14.47 -2.07
CA SER A 28 -8.38 14.90 -0.68
C SER A 28 -8.54 13.70 0.27
N ILE A 29 -9.30 12.68 -0.14
CA ILE A 29 -9.51 11.47 0.65
C ILE A 29 -8.20 10.69 0.76
N SER A 30 -7.49 10.52 -0.36
CA SER A 30 -6.24 9.74 -0.41
C SER A 30 -5.13 10.36 0.42
N ASN A 31 -5.21 11.64 0.77
CA ASN A 31 -4.24 12.37 1.59
C ASN A 31 -4.53 12.35 3.10
N ILE A 32 -5.61 11.70 3.56
CA ILE A 32 -5.91 11.56 4.99
C ILE A 32 -4.82 10.73 5.67
N ASP A 33 -4.20 11.30 6.71
CA ASP A 33 -3.14 10.60 7.44
C ASP A 33 -3.71 9.40 8.20
N GLY A 34 -3.12 8.22 7.98
CA GLY A 34 -3.60 6.98 8.59
C GLY A 34 -4.75 6.29 7.85
N LEU A 35 -5.24 6.86 6.74
CA LEU A 35 -6.14 6.16 5.84
C LEU A 35 -5.36 5.31 4.85
N ILE A 36 -5.71 4.02 4.79
CA ILE A 36 -5.17 3.08 3.83
C ILE A 36 -6.29 2.65 2.89
N ILE A 37 -6.16 2.97 1.60
CA ILE A 37 -7.07 2.54 0.55
C ILE A 37 -6.49 1.28 -0.09
N ASN A 38 -7.20 0.14 -0.01
CA ASN A 38 -6.68 -1.14 -0.50
C ASN A 38 -7.34 -1.59 -1.81
N SER A 39 -8.54 -1.10 -2.09
CA SER A 39 -9.30 -1.51 -3.26
C SER A 39 -10.16 -0.37 -3.78
N TYR A 40 -10.24 -0.33 -5.10
CA TYR A 40 -11.15 0.53 -5.84
C TYR A 40 -11.78 -0.31 -6.94
N TRP A 41 -13.08 -0.12 -7.18
CA TRP A 41 -13.77 -0.78 -8.28
C TRP A 41 -14.92 0.07 -8.78
N LEU A 42 -15.39 -0.22 -9.99
CA LEU A 42 -16.59 0.38 -10.55
C LEU A 42 -17.78 -0.53 -10.25
N LYS A 43 -18.84 0.05 -9.66
CA LYS A 43 -20.12 -0.62 -9.44
C LYS A 43 -21.25 0.30 -9.87
N SER A 44 -22.03 -0.15 -10.86
CA SER A 44 -23.19 0.59 -11.37
C SER A 44 -22.88 2.06 -11.73
N GLY A 45 -21.76 2.29 -12.44
CA GLY A 45 -21.33 3.63 -12.84
C GLY A 45 -20.70 4.49 -11.72
N SER A 46 -20.60 3.98 -10.49
CA SER A 46 -19.95 4.66 -9.37
C SER A 46 -18.58 4.06 -9.08
N ILE A 47 -17.61 4.91 -8.72
CA ILE A 47 -16.35 4.47 -8.13
C ILE A 47 -16.63 4.12 -6.67
N VAL A 48 -16.29 2.90 -6.28
CA VAL A 48 -16.30 2.45 -4.89
C VAL A 48 -14.85 2.40 -4.42
N MET A 49 -14.56 3.10 -3.32
CA MET A 49 -13.27 3.06 -2.65
C MET A 49 -13.45 2.37 -1.31
N GLU A 50 -12.62 1.36 -1.03
CA GLU A 50 -12.60 0.67 0.25
C GLU A 50 -11.21 0.78 0.88
N GLY A 51 -11.23 1.11 2.17
CA GLY A 51 -10.05 1.35 2.96
C GLY A 51 -10.36 1.21 4.45
N TYR A 52 -9.33 1.38 5.26
CA TYR A 52 -9.44 1.39 6.71
C TYR A 52 -8.52 2.45 7.29
N PHE A 53 -8.86 2.90 8.49
CA PHE A 53 -8.09 3.84 9.27
C PHE A 53 -8.31 3.52 10.75
N HIS A 54 -7.39 3.98 11.60
CA HIS A 54 -7.52 3.82 13.04
C HIS A 54 -8.59 4.77 13.60
N HIS A 55 -9.39 4.34 14.59
CA HIS A 55 -10.53 5.12 15.08
C HIS A 55 -10.17 6.54 15.58
N ASN A 56 -8.93 6.76 16.05
CA ASN A 56 -8.42 8.10 16.39
C ASN A 56 -8.43 9.10 15.22
N LYS A 57 -8.49 8.63 13.98
CA LYS A 57 -8.59 9.45 12.77
C LYS A 57 -10.02 9.72 12.31
N LEU A 58 -11.04 9.27 13.05
CA LEU A 58 -12.45 9.40 12.66
C LEU A 58 -12.90 10.86 12.50
N GLN A 59 -12.48 11.75 13.40
CA GLN A 59 -12.86 13.16 13.33
C GLN A 59 -12.22 13.85 12.12
N GLU A 60 -10.92 13.62 11.89
CA GLU A 60 -10.18 14.13 10.73
C GLU A 60 -10.82 13.64 9.42
N PHE A 61 -11.08 12.33 9.32
CA PHE A 61 -11.77 11.72 8.20
C PHE A 61 -13.14 12.36 7.97
N SER A 62 -13.96 12.50 9.02
CA SER A 62 -15.30 13.07 8.94
C SER A 62 -15.29 14.51 8.45
N ASN A 63 -14.37 15.33 8.94
CA ASN A 63 -14.24 16.74 8.52
C ASN A 63 -13.89 16.86 7.04
N ILE A 64 -12.92 16.06 6.58
CA ILE A 64 -12.52 16.05 5.16
C ILE A 64 -13.67 15.59 4.29
N ILE A 65 -14.32 14.48 4.63
CA ILE A 65 -15.46 13.96 3.90
C ILE A 65 -16.63 14.96 3.83
N LEU A 66 -16.99 15.60 4.95
CA LEU A 66 -18.07 16.58 4.99
C LEU A 66 -17.77 17.76 4.05
N SER A 67 -16.53 18.25 4.04
CA SER A 67 -16.12 19.31 3.11
C SER A 67 -16.32 18.90 1.64
N GLN A 68 -16.01 17.65 1.30
CA GLN A 68 -16.16 17.13 -0.06
C GLN A 68 -17.63 16.92 -0.44
N ILE A 69 -18.48 16.47 0.48
CA ILE A 69 -19.93 16.34 0.23
C ILE A 69 -20.54 17.71 -0.08
N VAL A 70 -20.18 18.73 0.70
CA VAL A 70 -20.70 20.10 0.52
C VAL A 70 -20.23 20.71 -0.81
N GLN A 71 -18.96 20.51 -1.17
CA GLN A 71 -18.36 21.13 -2.36
C GLN A 71 -18.67 20.38 -3.66
N ALA A 72 -18.49 19.07 -3.69
CA ALA A 72 -18.46 18.29 -4.92
C ALA A 72 -19.79 17.60 -5.23
N LYS A 73 -20.62 17.30 -4.22
CA LYS A 73 -21.86 16.49 -4.35
C LYS A 73 -21.68 15.16 -5.10
N ASN A 74 -20.45 14.63 -5.13
CA ASN A 74 -20.08 13.43 -5.91
C ASN A 74 -20.01 12.16 -5.05
N ILE A 75 -20.27 12.25 -3.75
CA ILE A 75 -20.24 11.12 -2.82
C ILE A 75 -21.68 10.66 -2.56
N ASN A 76 -22.04 9.49 -3.10
CA ASN A 76 -23.39 8.94 -3.00
C ASN A 76 -23.65 8.25 -1.66
N LYS A 77 -22.66 7.53 -1.13
CA LYS A 77 -22.81 6.71 0.07
C LYS A 77 -21.48 6.54 0.77
N ILE A 78 -21.52 6.58 2.10
CA ILE A 78 -20.40 6.26 2.98
C ILE A 78 -20.87 5.18 3.94
N LEU A 79 -20.06 4.15 4.11
CA LEU A 79 -20.27 3.09 5.07
C LEU A 79 -19.03 2.98 5.95
N LEU A 80 -19.18 3.29 7.23
CA LEU A 80 -18.17 3.06 8.25
C LEU A 80 -18.59 1.85 9.08
N ARG A 81 -17.70 0.87 9.18
CA ARG A 81 -17.91 -0.35 9.97
C ARG A 81 -16.61 -0.73 10.68
N PRO A 82 -16.66 -1.22 11.92
CA PRO A 82 -15.50 -1.83 12.55
C PRO A 82 -14.99 -2.99 11.70
N VAL A 83 -13.67 -3.04 11.51
CA VAL A 83 -12.98 -4.14 10.84
C VAL A 83 -12.18 -4.89 11.89
N LYS A 84 -12.34 -6.21 11.97
CA LYS A 84 -11.64 -7.04 12.96
C LYS A 84 -10.14 -7.15 12.68
N SER A 85 -9.79 -7.44 11.44
CA SER A 85 -8.40 -7.49 10.98
C SER A 85 -8.34 -7.53 9.45
N ILE A 86 -7.17 -7.21 8.90
CA ILE A 86 -6.87 -7.36 7.47
C ILE A 86 -7.05 -8.81 7.04
N TYR A 87 -6.58 -9.77 7.86
CA TYR A 87 -6.75 -11.19 7.60
C TYR A 87 -8.23 -11.60 7.53
N ALA A 88 -9.08 -11.09 8.44
CA ALA A 88 -10.50 -11.34 8.40
C ALA A 88 -11.16 -10.76 7.14
N ASN A 89 -10.74 -9.57 6.69
CA ASN A 89 -11.22 -9.00 5.42
C ASN A 89 -10.82 -9.87 4.21
N ILE A 90 -9.58 -10.35 4.17
CA ILE A 90 -9.09 -11.23 3.10
C ILE A 90 -9.91 -12.53 3.07
N ARG A 91 -10.08 -13.20 4.22
CA ARG A 91 -10.87 -14.45 4.32
C ARG A 91 -12.34 -14.29 3.94
N ASN A 92 -12.93 -13.13 4.21
CA ASN A 92 -14.33 -12.84 3.87
C ASN A 92 -14.51 -12.33 2.44
N SER A 93 -13.42 -12.10 1.71
CA SER A 93 -13.49 -11.70 0.31
C SER A 93 -13.90 -12.88 -0.57
N CYS A 94 -14.56 -12.60 -1.69
CA CYS A 94 -14.89 -13.64 -2.68
C CYS A 94 -13.68 -14.06 -3.54
N GLN A 95 -12.48 -13.61 -3.21
CA GLN A 95 -11.27 -13.83 -3.99
C GLN A 95 -10.29 -14.68 -3.19
N ASN A 96 -9.56 -15.55 -3.88
CA ASN A 96 -8.42 -16.24 -3.29
C ASN A 96 -7.21 -15.31 -3.27
N PHE A 97 -6.47 -15.32 -2.17
CA PHE A 97 -5.27 -14.50 -2.00
C PHE A 97 -4.00 -15.36 -1.89
N LYS A 98 -2.93 -14.87 -2.50
CA LYS A 98 -1.57 -15.35 -2.37
C LYS A 98 -0.77 -14.42 -1.45
N ASN A 99 0.13 -15.01 -0.67
CA ASN A 99 1.20 -14.29 0.01
C ASN A 99 2.49 -14.50 -0.78
N ILE A 100 3.04 -13.41 -1.29
CA ILE A 100 4.36 -13.39 -1.91
C ILE A 100 5.29 -12.66 -0.95
N VAL A 101 6.32 -13.36 -0.46
CA VAL A 101 7.36 -12.75 0.38
C VAL A 101 8.64 -12.70 -0.41
N ILE A 102 9.22 -11.51 -0.50
CA ILE A 102 10.57 -11.31 -1.02
C ILE A 102 11.48 -10.80 0.09
N SER A 103 12.77 -11.08 -0.01
CA SER A 103 13.78 -10.48 0.85
C SER A 103 14.85 -9.77 0.02
N ILE A 104 15.34 -8.66 0.54
CA ILE A 104 16.20 -7.73 -0.19
C ILE A 104 17.36 -7.31 0.70
N LYS A 105 18.59 -7.49 0.20
CA LYS A 105 19.78 -6.92 0.85
C LYS A 105 19.79 -5.42 0.65
N TYR A 106 19.92 -4.66 1.73
CA TYR A 106 19.82 -3.19 1.68
C TYR A 106 21.14 -2.44 1.92
N ASP A 107 22.21 -3.17 2.24
CA ASP A 107 23.58 -2.66 2.40
C ASP A 107 24.16 -2.08 1.10
N GLU A 108 23.59 -2.46 -0.04
CA GLU A 108 23.98 -2.00 -1.37
C GLU A 108 23.29 -0.70 -1.82
N PHE A 109 22.33 -0.18 -1.06
CA PHE A 109 21.66 1.08 -1.38
C PHE A 109 22.30 2.25 -0.64
N ASN A 110 22.44 3.39 -1.34
CA ASN A 110 22.99 4.61 -0.76
C ASN A 110 22.04 5.19 0.31
N ASN A 111 20.74 5.06 0.10
CA ASN A 111 19.70 5.50 1.01
C ASN A 111 18.73 4.36 1.36
N ALA A 112 19.00 3.69 2.49
CA ALA A 112 18.18 2.62 3.07
C ALA A 112 17.53 3.05 4.40
N ARG A 113 16.94 4.25 4.45
CA ARG A 113 16.36 4.82 5.68
C ARG A 113 15.26 3.95 6.26
N VAL A 114 14.45 3.31 5.42
CA VAL A 114 13.38 2.43 5.92
C VAL A 114 13.99 1.20 6.61
N ALA A 115 15.05 0.63 6.03
CA ALA A 115 15.77 -0.48 6.62
C ALA A 115 16.36 -0.12 7.98
N GLN A 116 17.00 1.05 8.07
CA GLN A 116 17.62 1.53 9.29
C GLN A 116 16.61 1.79 10.40
N LEU A 117 15.44 2.36 10.06
CA LEU A 117 14.34 2.53 11.00
C LEU A 117 13.91 1.16 11.54
N LEU A 118 13.51 0.25 10.64
CA LEU A 118 12.97 -1.08 10.98
C LEU A 118 13.98 -2.00 11.67
N LYS A 119 15.28 -1.81 11.45
CA LYS A 119 16.33 -2.56 12.16
C LYS A 119 16.46 -2.13 13.62
N ASN A 120 16.32 -0.83 13.86
CA ASN A 120 16.59 -0.21 15.16
C ASN A 120 15.34 -0.20 16.06
N THR A 121 14.19 -0.54 15.52
CA THR A 121 12.90 -0.53 16.20
C THR A 121 12.20 -1.84 15.86
N ASP A 122 11.65 -2.54 16.85
CA ASP A 122 10.86 -3.77 16.63
C ASP A 122 9.54 -3.40 15.94
N THR A 123 9.63 -3.10 14.64
CA THR A 123 8.61 -2.39 13.88
C THR A 123 8.33 -3.10 12.57
N ILE A 124 7.05 -3.16 12.22
CA ILE A 124 6.57 -3.55 10.91
C ILE A 124 6.00 -2.30 10.25
N ALA A 125 6.37 -2.03 9.00
CA ALA A 125 5.75 -0.97 8.23
C ALA A 125 4.75 -1.54 7.22
N GLN A 126 3.65 -0.82 7.03
CA GLN A 126 2.74 -1.03 5.92
C GLN A 126 2.92 0.09 4.90
N LEU A 127 3.14 -0.30 3.64
CA LEU A 127 3.22 0.63 2.51
C LEU A 127 1.80 1.07 2.14
N ILE A 128 1.58 2.39 2.11
CA ILE A 128 0.29 2.99 1.74
C ILE A 128 0.28 3.36 0.26
N ASP A 129 1.39 3.92 -0.21
CA ASP A 129 1.51 4.45 -1.55
C ASP A 129 2.06 3.42 -2.52
N ASN A 130 1.42 3.30 -3.70
CA ASN A 130 1.92 2.48 -4.81
C ASN A 130 3.12 3.12 -5.54
N TYR A 131 3.27 4.44 -5.39
CA TYR A 131 4.31 5.25 -6.01
C TYR A 131 4.62 6.45 -5.11
N PRO A 132 5.85 6.98 -5.13
CA PRO A 132 6.21 8.06 -4.24
C PRO A 132 5.49 9.36 -4.63
N VAL A 133 5.01 10.10 -3.63
CA VAL A 133 4.48 11.46 -3.79
C VAL A 133 5.55 12.43 -3.32
N ASN A 134 6.02 13.31 -4.21
CA ASN A 134 7.16 14.20 -3.95
C ASN A 134 8.40 13.42 -3.46
N ASN A 135 8.74 12.32 -4.16
CA ASN A 135 9.84 11.41 -3.85
C ASN A 135 9.77 10.69 -2.49
N LYS A 136 8.62 10.72 -1.81
CA LYS A 136 8.42 10.05 -0.52
C LYS A 136 7.27 9.05 -0.57
N PHE A 137 7.46 7.93 0.10
CA PHE A 137 6.43 6.94 0.36
C PHE A 137 5.81 7.21 1.73
N ARG A 138 4.48 7.25 1.78
CA ARG A 138 3.75 7.19 3.05
C ARG A 138 3.72 5.76 3.54
N ILE A 139 4.06 5.59 4.81
CA ILE A 139 4.06 4.30 5.49
C ILE A 139 3.36 4.43 6.84
N ILE A 140 2.60 3.40 7.21
CA ILE A 140 2.13 3.21 8.59
C ILE A 140 3.14 2.32 9.30
N LEU A 141 3.49 2.67 10.53
CA LEU A 141 4.41 1.91 11.36
C LEU A 141 3.64 1.29 12.53
N TYR A 142 3.85 0.01 12.77
CA TYR A 142 3.35 -0.73 13.92
C TYR A 142 4.55 -1.10 14.78
N SER A 143 4.63 -0.55 15.99
CA SER A 143 5.81 -0.63 16.83
C SER A 143 5.44 -0.77 18.31
N ASN A 144 6.18 -1.62 19.03
CA ASN A 144 6.11 -1.67 20.49
C ASN A 144 6.90 -0.52 21.14
N ASP A 145 7.86 0.08 20.41
CA ASP A 145 8.66 1.21 20.86
C ASP A 145 8.00 2.56 20.56
N ASP A 146 8.25 3.55 21.40
CA ASP A 146 7.87 4.94 21.11
C ASP A 146 8.75 5.52 19.99
N LEU A 147 8.14 5.71 18.83
CA LEU A 147 8.79 6.21 17.62
C LEU A 147 8.81 7.74 17.52
N THR A 148 8.18 8.47 18.44
CA THR A 148 8.16 9.95 18.41
C THR A 148 9.53 10.60 18.58
N LYS A 149 10.52 9.84 19.04
CA LYS A 149 11.93 10.28 19.12
C LYS A 149 12.60 10.42 17.75
N TYR A 150 12.04 9.84 16.68
CA TYR A 150 12.56 9.97 15.32
C TYR A 150 11.85 11.09 14.58
N ASP A 151 12.62 11.91 13.88
CA ASP A 151 12.11 13.07 13.14
C ASP A 151 11.15 12.65 12.02
N GLY A 152 10.09 13.43 11.84
CA GLY A 152 9.07 13.20 10.81
C GLY A 152 8.11 12.03 11.07
N ILE A 153 8.11 11.43 12.28
CA ILE A 153 7.12 10.41 12.68
C ILE A 153 5.96 11.06 13.44
N ASN A 154 4.74 10.82 12.96
CA ASN A 154 3.50 11.31 13.57
C ASN A 154 2.73 10.17 14.25
N ILE A 155 2.07 10.47 15.37
CA ILE A 155 1.24 9.50 16.10
C ILE A 155 -0.13 9.36 15.43
N ILE A 156 -0.57 8.11 15.23
CA ILE A 156 -1.96 7.78 14.95
C ILE A 156 -2.63 7.24 16.22
N SER A 157 -1.97 6.29 16.90
CA SER A 157 -2.42 5.72 18.16
C SER A 157 -1.22 5.34 19.00
N ARG A 158 -0.96 6.06 20.09
CA ARG A 158 0.16 5.71 20.99
C ARG A 158 -0.13 4.42 21.76
N GLU A 159 -1.38 4.21 22.15
CA GLU A 159 -1.82 3.02 22.89
C GLU A 159 -1.72 1.73 22.07
N ASP A 160 -1.97 1.81 20.76
CA ASP A 160 -1.87 0.66 19.84
C ASP A 160 -0.53 0.59 19.10
N GLY A 161 0.42 1.48 19.41
CA GLY A 161 1.73 1.52 18.76
C GLY A 161 1.69 1.84 17.26
N ILE A 162 0.73 2.67 16.83
CA ILE A 162 0.49 3.02 15.42
C ILE A 162 0.99 4.44 15.12
N TYR A 163 1.88 4.55 14.13
CA TYR A 163 2.48 5.80 13.69
C TYR A 163 2.40 5.93 12.17
N THR A 164 2.68 7.13 11.64
CA THR A 164 2.79 7.38 10.20
C THR A 164 3.99 8.26 9.89
N THR A 165 4.61 8.04 8.73
CA THR A 165 5.70 8.91 8.25
C THR A 165 5.77 8.92 6.72
N LYS A 166 6.59 9.82 6.19
CA LYS A 166 6.92 9.96 4.77
C LYS A 166 8.41 9.77 4.59
N ILE A 167 8.80 8.69 3.91
CA ILE A 167 10.20 8.30 3.78
C ILE A 167 10.66 8.30 2.33
N GLU A 168 11.88 8.79 2.10
CA GLU A 168 12.59 8.64 0.83
C GLU A 168 13.57 7.47 0.98
N ASP A 169 13.47 6.48 0.10
CA ASP A 169 14.22 5.23 0.19
C ASP A 169 14.44 4.65 -1.21
N ASP A 170 15.71 4.33 -1.54
CA ASP A 170 16.09 3.89 -2.89
C ASP A 170 15.45 2.55 -3.25
N PHE A 171 15.35 1.65 -2.27
CA PHE A 171 14.75 0.34 -2.45
C PHE A 171 13.25 0.48 -2.75
N LEU A 172 12.54 1.28 -1.95
CA LEU A 172 11.12 1.53 -2.21
C LEU A 172 10.90 2.23 -3.55
N ALA A 173 11.80 3.13 -3.94
CA ALA A 173 11.72 3.82 -5.23
C ALA A 173 11.80 2.85 -6.42
N ILE A 174 12.69 1.85 -6.37
CA ILE A 174 12.80 0.82 -7.42
C ILE A 174 11.52 0.00 -7.51
N LEU A 175 11.01 -0.49 -6.36
CA LEU A 175 9.77 -1.26 -6.35
C LEU A 175 8.59 -0.41 -6.85
N GLY A 176 8.48 0.84 -6.40
CA GLY A 176 7.40 1.76 -6.78
C GLY A 176 7.42 2.08 -8.27
N LYS A 177 8.61 2.30 -8.86
CA LYS A 177 8.77 2.48 -10.30
C LYS A 177 8.26 1.27 -11.08
N LYS A 178 8.66 0.05 -10.68
CA LYS A 178 8.25 -1.19 -11.37
C LYS A 178 6.77 -1.49 -11.22
N THR A 179 6.22 -1.14 -10.07
CA THR A 179 4.78 -1.21 -9.77
C THR A 179 3.99 -0.31 -10.71
N PHE A 180 4.45 0.94 -10.86
CA PHE A 180 3.86 1.91 -11.77
C PHE A 180 3.97 1.49 -13.25
N GLU A 181 5.15 1.05 -13.69
CA GLU A 181 5.38 0.54 -15.06
C GLU A 181 4.50 -0.68 -15.38
N SER A 182 4.35 -1.58 -14.40
CA SER A 182 3.51 -2.78 -14.53
C SER A 182 2.01 -2.50 -14.39
N ARG A 183 1.64 -1.27 -14.02
CA ARG A 183 0.25 -0.84 -13.75
C ARG A 183 -0.42 -1.70 -12.68
N ILE A 184 0.36 -2.09 -11.67
CA ILE A 184 -0.13 -2.85 -10.53
C ILE A 184 -0.20 -1.95 -9.29
N SER A 185 -1.02 -2.32 -8.32
CA SER A 185 -1.17 -1.60 -7.06
C SER A 185 -0.89 -2.57 -5.93
N TRP A 186 -0.02 -2.18 -5.01
CA TRP A 186 0.25 -2.83 -3.73
C TRP A 186 -1.04 -2.94 -2.93
N GLN A 187 -1.49 -4.17 -2.75
CA GLN A 187 -2.57 -4.50 -1.82
C GLN A 187 -1.92 -5.14 -0.59
N TYR A 188 -2.29 -4.65 0.60
CA TYR A 188 -1.82 -5.20 1.88
C TYR A 188 -0.34 -5.55 1.89
N SER A 189 0.51 -4.52 1.75
CA SER A 189 1.96 -4.69 1.59
C SER A 189 2.69 -4.28 2.86
N PHE A 190 3.39 -5.24 3.45
CA PHE A 190 4.11 -5.08 4.72
C PHE A 190 5.59 -5.28 4.51
N ILE A 191 6.39 -4.49 5.21
CA ILE A 191 7.85 -4.62 5.23
C ILE A 191 8.36 -4.70 6.67
N TYR A 192 9.39 -5.52 6.88
CA TYR A 192 10.08 -5.64 8.15
C TYR A 192 11.56 -5.96 7.92
N GLU A 193 12.41 -5.65 8.88
CA GLU A 193 13.84 -5.99 8.82
C GLU A 193 14.11 -7.30 9.55
N LYS A 194 14.96 -8.14 8.98
CA LYS A 194 15.51 -9.31 9.67
C LYS A 194 16.87 -9.68 9.09
N MET A 195 17.87 -9.80 9.96
CA MET A 195 19.20 -10.33 9.63
C MET A 195 19.88 -9.60 8.46
N GLY A 196 19.81 -8.27 8.41
CA GLY A 196 20.46 -7.47 7.36
C GLY A 196 19.69 -7.47 6.04
N ARG A 197 18.42 -7.89 6.04
CA ARG A 197 17.55 -7.90 4.86
C ARG A 197 16.21 -7.26 5.19
N ILE A 198 15.65 -6.52 4.24
CA ILE A 198 14.24 -6.14 4.27
C ILE A 198 13.44 -7.30 3.70
N TYR A 199 12.42 -7.74 4.40
CA TYR A 199 11.40 -8.64 3.89
C TYR A 199 10.19 -7.82 3.51
N ALA A 200 9.66 -8.03 2.30
CA ALA A 200 8.42 -7.43 1.83
C ALA A 200 7.40 -8.52 1.54
N SER A 201 6.25 -8.45 2.22
CA SER A 201 5.12 -9.37 2.10
C SER A 201 3.99 -8.68 1.36
N PHE A 202 3.53 -9.29 0.26
CA PHE A 202 2.42 -8.81 -0.56
C PHE A 202 1.26 -9.80 -0.47
N LEU A 203 0.12 -9.38 0.09
CA LEU A 203 -1.10 -10.19 0.13
C LEU A 203 -2.02 -9.74 -1.01
N ILE A 204 -2.07 -10.53 -2.08
CA ILE A 204 -2.69 -10.12 -3.34
C ILE A 204 -3.66 -11.17 -3.87
N PRO A 205 -4.66 -10.79 -4.67
CA PRO A 205 -5.52 -11.74 -5.35
C PRO A 205 -4.72 -12.67 -6.27
N ASP A 206 -5.04 -13.97 -6.23
CA ASP A 206 -4.32 -15.03 -6.95
C ASP A 206 -4.23 -14.77 -8.47
N TYR A 207 -5.28 -14.23 -9.07
CA TYR A 207 -5.29 -13.93 -10.51
C TYR A 207 -4.24 -12.90 -10.94
N ARG A 208 -3.70 -12.09 -10.01
CA ARG A 208 -2.62 -11.11 -10.24
C ARG A 208 -1.24 -11.61 -9.80
N ALA A 209 -1.16 -12.77 -9.16
CA ALA A 209 0.07 -13.22 -8.51
C ALA A 209 1.27 -13.32 -9.47
N ARG A 210 1.00 -13.73 -10.72
CA ARG A 210 2.02 -13.77 -11.77
C ARG A 210 2.60 -12.39 -12.10
N GLU A 211 1.79 -11.34 -12.18
CA GLU A 211 2.28 -9.99 -12.48
C GLU A 211 3.25 -9.48 -11.41
N TYR A 212 2.99 -9.83 -10.15
CA TYR A 212 3.86 -9.49 -9.05
C TYR A 212 5.19 -10.22 -9.14
N ILE A 213 5.18 -11.51 -9.47
CA ILE A 213 6.41 -12.28 -9.71
C ILE A 213 7.20 -11.67 -10.89
N ASP A 214 6.52 -11.37 -12.00
CA ASP A 214 7.15 -10.77 -13.17
C ASP A 214 7.75 -9.38 -12.83
N MET A 215 7.06 -8.57 -12.02
CA MET A 215 7.57 -7.30 -11.50
C MET A 215 8.81 -7.49 -10.61
N ILE A 216 8.81 -8.48 -9.71
CA ILE A 216 9.94 -8.79 -8.83
C ILE A 216 11.16 -9.19 -9.66
N ILE A 217 10.98 -10.05 -10.66
CA ILE A 217 12.05 -10.48 -11.57
C ILE A 217 12.57 -9.28 -12.39
N ALA A 218 11.68 -8.43 -12.90
CA ALA A 218 12.08 -7.22 -13.62
C ALA A 218 12.86 -6.23 -12.73
N SER A 219 12.50 -6.15 -11.45
CA SER A 219 13.22 -5.33 -10.45
C SER A 219 14.63 -5.87 -10.21
N GLN A 220 14.81 -7.19 -10.09
CA GLN A 220 16.12 -7.84 -10.00
C GLN A 220 17.01 -7.51 -11.20
N MET A 221 16.47 -7.57 -12.41
CA MET A 221 17.22 -7.28 -13.63
C MET A 221 17.72 -5.83 -13.70
N GLU A 222 16.91 -4.86 -13.23
CA GLU A 222 17.31 -3.44 -13.22
C GLU A 222 18.43 -3.16 -12.22
N ILE A 223 18.44 -3.87 -11.10
CA ILE A 223 19.48 -3.75 -10.06
C ILE A 223 20.83 -4.33 -10.55
N LYS A 224 20.85 -5.05 -11.69
CA LYS A 224 22.04 -5.65 -12.32
C LYS A 224 22.87 -6.53 -11.37
N ARG A 225 22.24 -7.03 -10.29
CA ARG A 225 22.83 -7.93 -9.30
C ARG A 225 21.77 -8.95 -8.87
N MET A 226 21.90 -10.18 -9.37
CA MET A 226 20.87 -11.23 -9.26
C MET A 226 20.66 -11.72 -7.81
N ASP A 227 21.64 -11.54 -6.94
CA ASP A 227 21.67 -12.02 -5.56
C ASP A 227 21.03 -11.04 -4.54
N LEU A 228 20.50 -9.91 -5.03
CA LEU A 228 19.99 -8.84 -4.20
C LEU A 228 18.54 -9.04 -3.74
N VAL A 229 17.72 -9.73 -4.52
CA VAL A 229 16.31 -10.03 -4.19
C VAL A 229 16.10 -11.54 -4.23
N THR A 230 15.41 -12.10 -3.23
CA THR A 230 15.04 -13.52 -3.16
C THR A 230 13.54 -13.64 -3.00
N ILE A 231 12.88 -14.58 -3.70
CA ILE A 231 11.51 -14.98 -3.38
C ILE A 231 11.60 -16.01 -2.24
N GLU A 232 11.15 -15.62 -1.06
CA GLU A 232 11.23 -16.41 0.18
C GLU A 232 10.00 -17.31 0.36
N ASN A 233 8.84 -16.84 -0.09
CA ASN A 233 7.59 -17.58 0.03
C ASN A 233 6.63 -17.24 -1.12
N TYR A 234 5.89 -18.25 -1.54
CA TYR A 234 4.76 -18.15 -2.44
C TYR A 234 3.69 -19.14 -1.98
N SER A 235 2.73 -18.66 -1.19
CA SER A 235 1.74 -19.54 -0.54
C SER A 235 0.31 -19.01 -0.67
N ASN A 236 -0.66 -19.91 -0.53
CA ASN A 236 -2.05 -19.54 -0.35
C ASN A 236 -2.28 -18.99 1.07
N ILE A 237 -3.12 -17.96 1.21
CA ILE A 237 -3.52 -17.43 2.52
C ILE A 237 -4.78 -18.15 3.05
N ASN A 238 -5.61 -18.64 2.12
CA ASN A 238 -6.92 -19.22 2.42
C ASN A 238 -6.89 -20.75 2.58
N GLU A 239 -5.73 -21.41 2.41
CA GLU A 239 -5.60 -22.86 2.60
C GLU A 239 -5.12 -23.15 4.02
N ASN A 240 -6.08 -23.26 4.94
CA ASN A 240 -6.01 -24.03 6.18
C ASN A 240 -7.36 -24.73 6.35
#